data_AF-A0A0P9N2T4-F1
#
_entry.id   AF-A0A0P9N2T4-F1
#
_cell.length_a   1.000
_cell.length_b   1.000
_cell.length_c   1.000
_cell.angle_alpha   90.00
_cell.angle_beta   90.00
_cell.angle_gamma   90.00
#
_symmetry.space_group_name_H-M   'P 1'
#
loop_
_entity.id
_entity.type
_entity.pdbx_description
1 polymer ?
#
loop_
_entity_poly.entity_id
_entity_poly.type
_entity_poly.pdbx_seq_one_letter_code
_entity_poly.pdbx_strand_id
1 'polypeptide(L)'
;MLNLASRVAKSDSTVLISGESGTGKEVLARFIHQNSPRADKPFIAINCAAIPDNMLEATLFGHEKGSFTGAIAAQAGKFEQADGGTILLDEISEMPMGLQAKLLRVLQEREVERVGARKPIVLDIRVVATTNRDLAGEVAAGRFREDLFYRLSVFPLAWQALRQRTADILPLAERLLAKHVNKMKHAPVRLSAEAQQCLVSYPWPGNVRELDNAVQRALILQQGGVIQAQDFCLSGPVTSLPVAAPVEAAAAVTVTAMAENAGAGVSPESVGALGDDLRRHEFQMIIDTLRSERGRRKEAAERLGISPRTLRYKLAQMRDAGMDVEAYLFAT
;
A
#
# COMPACT_ATOMS: atom_id res chain seq x y z
N MET A 1 -3.62 -23.31 -2.14
CA MET A 1 -2.57 -22.57 -2.89
C MET A 1 -1.14 -22.91 -2.44
N LEU A 2 -0.84 -22.91 -1.14
CA LEU A 2 0.52 -23.23 -0.65
C LEU A 2 1.01 -24.65 -1.02
N ASN A 3 0.12 -25.64 -1.08
CA ASN A 3 0.46 -26.99 -1.58
C ASN A 3 0.84 -27.02 -3.07
N LEU A 4 0.28 -26.10 -3.88
CA LEU A 4 0.68 -25.99 -5.28
C LEU A 4 2.06 -25.31 -5.36
N ALA A 5 2.25 -24.22 -4.60
CA ALA A 5 3.52 -23.53 -4.51
C ALA A 5 4.66 -24.44 -4.02
N SER A 6 4.41 -25.37 -3.10
CA SER A 6 5.41 -26.34 -2.64
C SER A 6 5.77 -27.39 -3.70
N ARG A 7 4.81 -27.79 -4.56
CA ARG A 7 5.10 -28.66 -5.71
C ARG A 7 5.93 -27.93 -6.76
N VAL A 8 5.58 -26.68 -7.05
CA VAL A 8 6.31 -25.81 -7.98
C VAL A 8 7.70 -25.48 -7.44
N ALA A 9 7.85 -25.33 -6.13
CA ALA A 9 9.15 -25.08 -5.51
C ALA A 9 10.17 -26.18 -5.81
N LYS A 10 9.72 -27.43 -6.00
CA LYS A 10 10.58 -28.58 -6.34
C LYS A 10 11.05 -28.59 -7.79
N SER A 11 10.44 -27.81 -8.70
CA SER A 11 10.91 -27.69 -10.08
C SER A 11 11.77 -26.44 -10.29
N ASP A 12 12.66 -26.49 -11.27
CA ASP A 12 13.48 -25.34 -11.71
C ASP A 12 12.75 -24.46 -12.75
N SER A 13 11.44 -24.65 -12.93
CA SER A 13 10.65 -23.88 -13.89
C SER A 13 10.52 -22.41 -13.46
N THR A 14 10.44 -21.52 -14.45
CA THR A 14 10.09 -20.11 -14.25
C THR A 14 8.67 -20.01 -13.71
N VAL A 15 8.48 -19.16 -12.70
CA VAL A 15 7.17 -18.94 -12.06
C VAL A 15 6.75 -17.50 -12.26
N LEU A 16 5.53 -17.30 -12.75
CA LEU A 16 4.91 -15.98 -12.86
C LEU A 16 3.84 -15.84 -11.78
N ILE A 17 3.98 -14.88 -10.88
CA ILE A 17 3.03 -14.60 -9.80
C ILE A 17 2.24 -13.35 -10.15
N SER A 18 0.98 -13.53 -10.51
CA SER A 18 0.05 -12.43 -10.82
C SER A 18 -0.82 -12.13 -9.60
N GLY A 19 -1.06 -10.86 -9.32
CA GLY A 19 -2.00 -10.47 -8.26
C GLY A 19 -1.88 -8.99 -7.91
N GLU A 20 -2.91 -8.45 -7.27
CA GLU A 20 -2.98 -7.02 -6.93
C GLU A 20 -1.77 -6.52 -6.13
N SER A 21 -1.53 -5.22 -6.18
CA SER A 21 -0.50 -4.60 -5.36
C SER A 21 -0.81 -4.76 -3.87
N GLY A 22 0.23 -4.90 -3.04
CA GLY A 22 0.08 -5.05 -1.59
C GLY A 22 -0.42 -6.41 -1.11
N THR A 23 -0.64 -7.40 -1.98
CA THR A 23 -1.12 -8.74 -1.59
C THR A 23 -0.06 -9.65 -0.96
N GLY A 24 1.23 -9.29 -1.07
CA GLY A 24 2.34 -10.07 -0.52
C GLY A 24 2.97 -11.09 -1.50
N LYS A 25 2.99 -10.78 -2.81
CA LYS A 25 3.60 -11.64 -3.85
C LYS A 25 5.08 -11.99 -3.56
N GLU A 26 5.85 -11.05 -3.00
CA GLU A 26 7.23 -11.29 -2.59
C GLU A 26 7.33 -12.41 -1.52
N VAL A 27 6.38 -12.46 -0.59
CA VAL A 27 6.35 -13.51 0.45
C VAL A 27 6.13 -14.88 -0.19
N LEU A 28 5.28 -14.97 -1.21
CA LEU A 28 5.10 -16.19 -1.98
C LEU A 28 6.37 -16.57 -2.76
N ALA A 29 7.04 -15.61 -3.38
CA ALA A 29 8.31 -15.85 -4.08
C ALA A 29 9.40 -16.38 -3.13
N ARG A 30 9.52 -15.79 -1.94
CA ARG A 30 10.44 -16.27 -0.89
C ARG A 30 10.05 -17.66 -0.41
N PHE A 31 8.76 -17.93 -0.23
CA PHE A 31 8.27 -19.26 0.14
C PHE A 31 8.64 -20.31 -0.93
N ILE A 32 8.49 -19.99 -2.21
CA ILE A 32 8.89 -20.87 -3.31
C ILE A 32 10.39 -21.15 -3.26
N HIS A 33 11.22 -20.13 -3.07
CA HIS A 33 12.66 -20.28 -2.96
C HIS A 33 13.07 -21.15 -1.75
N GLN A 34 12.51 -20.89 -0.57
CA GLN A 34 12.80 -21.64 0.67
C GLN A 34 12.38 -23.12 0.60
N ASN A 35 11.40 -23.46 -0.23
CA ASN A 35 10.94 -24.84 -0.42
C ASN A 35 11.57 -25.52 -1.66
N SER A 36 12.60 -24.90 -2.25
CA SER A 36 13.29 -25.39 -3.44
C SER A 36 14.63 -26.07 -3.09
N PRO A 37 15.22 -26.84 -4.02
CA PRO A 37 16.59 -27.35 -3.86
C PRO A 37 17.66 -26.25 -3.68
N ARG A 38 17.30 -24.99 -3.99
CA ARG A 38 18.17 -23.82 -3.91
C ARG A 38 17.91 -22.97 -2.66
N ALA A 39 17.27 -23.50 -1.62
CA ALA A 39 16.91 -22.75 -0.41
C ALA A 39 18.13 -22.13 0.33
N ASP A 40 19.29 -22.78 0.28
CA ASP A 40 20.54 -22.29 0.89
C ASP A 40 21.35 -21.36 -0.04
N LYS A 41 20.86 -21.10 -1.25
CA LYS A 41 21.52 -20.30 -2.30
C LYS A 41 21.01 -18.85 -2.27
N PRO A 42 21.69 -17.89 -2.93
CA PRO A 42 21.26 -16.50 -2.89
C PRO A 42 19.84 -16.29 -3.44
N PHE A 43 19.06 -15.50 -2.73
CA PHE A 43 17.78 -14.95 -3.19
C PHE A 43 17.93 -13.46 -3.45
N ILE A 44 17.96 -13.07 -4.71
CA ILE A 44 18.14 -11.69 -5.13
C ILE A 44 16.80 -11.13 -5.61
N ALA A 45 16.25 -10.16 -4.91
CA ALA A 45 15.03 -9.47 -5.30
C ALA A 45 15.34 -8.10 -5.89
N ILE A 46 14.67 -7.77 -7.00
CA ILE A 46 14.71 -6.45 -7.64
C ILE A 46 13.29 -6.04 -8.02
N ASN A 47 12.94 -4.81 -7.68
CA ASN A 47 11.68 -4.20 -8.09
C ASN A 47 11.95 -3.30 -9.29
N CYS A 48 11.37 -3.67 -10.44
CA CYS A 48 11.58 -2.98 -11.70
C CYS A 48 10.94 -1.59 -11.73
N ALA A 49 9.87 -1.35 -10.96
CA ALA A 49 9.20 -0.07 -10.87
C ALA A 49 9.96 0.97 -10.01
N ALA A 50 10.81 0.52 -9.10
CA ALA A 50 11.52 1.37 -8.15
C ALA A 50 12.82 1.98 -8.71
N ILE A 51 13.32 1.47 -9.85
CA ILE A 51 14.62 1.84 -10.41
C ILE A 51 14.39 2.56 -11.74
N PRO A 52 14.98 3.75 -11.95
CA PRO A 52 14.92 4.44 -13.24
C PRO A 52 15.45 3.57 -14.39
N ASP A 53 14.80 3.64 -15.55
CA ASP A 53 15.10 2.80 -16.73
C ASP A 53 16.59 2.76 -17.11
N ASN A 54 17.25 3.92 -17.08
CA ASN A 54 18.67 4.06 -17.41
C ASN A 54 19.60 3.32 -16.41
N MET A 55 19.18 3.20 -15.15
CA MET A 55 19.92 2.50 -14.11
C MET A 55 19.51 1.03 -13.98
N LEU A 56 18.29 0.68 -14.43
CA LEU A 56 17.76 -0.68 -14.35
C LEU A 56 18.62 -1.65 -15.16
N GLU A 57 19.07 -1.24 -16.35
CA GLU A 57 19.97 -2.04 -17.18
C GLU A 57 21.29 -2.37 -16.48
N ALA A 58 22.02 -1.34 -16.04
CA ALA A 58 23.30 -1.52 -15.36
C ALA A 58 23.15 -2.29 -14.03
N THR A 59 22.01 -2.16 -13.36
CA THR A 59 21.73 -2.90 -12.13
C THR A 59 21.47 -4.38 -12.41
N LEU A 60 20.64 -4.71 -13.42
CA LEU A 60 20.30 -6.09 -13.77
C LEU A 60 21.49 -6.85 -14.37
N PHE A 61 22.11 -6.27 -15.40
CA PHE A 61 23.10 -6.94 -16.25
C PHE A 61 24.54 -6.65 -15.82
N GLY A 62 24.77 -5.64 -14.98
CA GLY A 62 26.11 -5.20 -14.62
C GLY A 62 26.74 -4.35 -15.72
N HIS A 63 27.89 -3.77 -15.44
CA HIS A 63 28.58 -2.89 -16.37
C HIS A 63 30.10 -2.97 -16.24
N GLU A 64 30.79 -2.73 -17.35
CA GLU A 64 32.25 -2.55 -17.35
C GLU A 64 32.64 -1.08 -17.12
N LYS A 65 33.89 -0.88 -16.71
CA LYS A 65 34.45 0.46 -16.56
C LYS A 65 34.37 1.21 -17.90
N GLY A 66 33.81 2.41 -17.88
CA GLY A 66 33.68 3.26 -19.07
C GLY A 66 32.52 2.91 -20.01
N SER A 67 31.60 2.02 -19.62
CA SER A 67 30.45 1.66 -20.46
C SER A 67 29.40 2.77 -20.63
N PHE A 68 29.34 3.71 -19.68
CA PHE A 68 28.51 4.93 -19.76
C PHE A 68 29.13 6.05 -18.90
N THR A 69 28.64 7.28 -19.05
CA THR A 69 29.09 8.44 -18.27
C THR A 69 28.81 8.22 -16.78
N GLY A 70 29.87 8.00 -15.99
CA GLY A 70 29.76 7.68 -14.55
C GLY A 70 30.15 6.23 -14.18
N ALA A 71 30.45 5.38 -15.16
CA ALA A 71 30.97 4.02 -14.94
C ALA A 71 32.45 4.04 -14.54
N ILE A 72 32.73 4.48 -13.30
CA ILE A 72 34.10 4.64 -12.76
C ILE A 72 34.78 3.27 -12.52
N ALA A 73 33.98 2.27 -12.14
CA ALA A 73 34.43 0.91 -11.87
C ALA A 73 33.48 -0.09 -12.54
N ALA A 74 33.96 -1.32 -12.75
CA ALA A 74 33.09 -2.41 -13.19
C ALA A 74 32.27 -2.94 -12.00
N GLN A 75 31.00 -3.28 -12.23
CA GLN A 75 30.10 -3.82 -11.21
C GLN A 75 29.31 -5.01 -11.76
N ALA A 76 29.26 -6.09 -10.97
CA ALA A 76 28.47 -7.29 -11.29
C ALA A 76 26.97 -6.99 -11.19
N GLY A 77 26.21 -7.47 -12.18
CA GLY A 77 24.75 -7.33 -12.22
C GLY A 77 24.03 -8.18 -11.19
N LYS A 78 22.73 -7.92 -11.00
CA LYS A 78 21.86 -8.75 -10.16
C LYS A 78 21.74 -10.19 -10.66
N PHE A 79 21.80 -10.40 -11.98
CA PHE A 79 21.80 -11.75 -12.54
C PHE A 79 23.04 -12.55 -12.14
N GLU A 80 24.23 -11.94 -12.19
CA GLU A 80 25.46 -12.58 -11.72
C GLU A 80 25.44 -12.82 -10.20
N GLN A 81 24.92 -11.86 -9.42
CA GLN A 81 24.77 -12.02 -7.96
C GLN A 81 23.79 -13.15 -7.57
N ALA A 82 22.86 -13.49 -8.47
CA ALA A 82 21.87 -14.54 -8.27
C ALA A 82 22.32 -15.91 -8.77
N ASP A 83 23.54 -16.01 -9.32
CA ASP A 83 24.06 -17.25 -9.90
C ASP A 83 24.05 -18.42 -8.89
N GLY A 84 23.63 -19.59 -9.35
CA GLY A 84 23.34 -20.77 -8.54
C GLY A 84 22.11 -20.66 -7.63
N GLY A 85 21.40 -19.53 -7.65
CA GLY A 85 20.30 -19.20 -6.74
C GLY A 85 18.99 -18.88 -7.44
N THR A 86 18.26 -17.88 -6.91
CA THR A 86 16.96 -17.43 -7.43
C THR A 86 16.93 -15.91 -7.53
N ILE A 87 16.45 -15.41 -8.67
CA ILE A 87 16.17 -13.99 -8.88
C ILE A 87 14.65 -13.75 -8.89
N LEU A 88 14.21 -12.78 -8.10
CA LEU A 88 12.86 -12.26 -8.11
C LEU A 88 12.82 -10.95 -8.91
N LEU A 89 12.06 -10.93 -9.99
CA LEU A 89 11.75 -9.75 -10.79
C LEU A 89 10.35 -9.25 -10.41
N ASP A 90 10.29 -8.29 -9.50
CA ASP A 90 9.04 -7.73 -8.99
C ASP A 90 8.54 -6.60 -9.92
N GLU A 91 7.24 -6.63 -10.24
CA GLU A 91 6.57 -5.71 -11.17
C GLU A 91 7.20 -5.71 -12.58
N ILE A 92 7.36 -6.91 -13.18
CA ILE A 92 7.98 -7.09 -14.50
C ILE A 92 7.27 -6.34 -15.63
N SER A 93 5.99 -6.02 -15.46
CA SER A 93 5.19 -5.23 -16.40
C SER A 93 5.67 -3.78 -16.57
N GLU A 94 6.44 -3.25 -15.62
CA GLU A 94 7.03 -1.90 -15.74
C GLU A 94 8.36 -1.90 -16.50
N MET A 95 8.85 -3.06 -16.94
CA MET A 95 10.14 -3.14 -17.64
C MET A 95 10.06 -2.55 -19.06
N PRO A 96 10.97 -1.64 -19.44
CA PRO A 96 11.04 -1.10 -20.80
C PRO A 96 11.27 -2.17 -21.87
N MET A 97 10.67 -1.98 -23.05
CA MET A 97 10.73 -2.94 -24.19
C MET A 97 12.16 -3.34 -24.58
N GLY A 98 13.12 -2.41 -24.53
CA GLY A 98 14.52 -2.70 -24.83
C GLY A 98 15.16 -3.71 -23.86
N LEU A 99 14.79 -3.64 -22.57
CA LEU A 99 15.28 -4.56 -21.55
C LEU A 99 14.56 -5.91 -21.58
N GLN A 100 13.30 -5.94 -22.01
CA GLN A 100 12.56 -7.19 -22.21
C GLN A 100 13.27 -8.12 -23.21
N ALA A 101 13.85 -7.57 -24.28
CA ALA A 101 14.61 -8.35 -25.27
C ALA A 101 15.89 -8.97 -24.66
N LYS A 102 16.60 -8.22 -23.81
CA LYS A 102 17.80 -8.72 -23.11
C LYS A 102 17.44 -9.78 -22.07
N LEU A 103 16.35 -9.56 -21.33
CA LEU A 103 15.83 -10.55 -20.39
C LEU A 103 15.46 -11.86 -21.09
N LEU A 104 14.81 -11.78 -22.25
CA LEU A 104 14.47 -12.96 -23.04
C LEU A 104 15.73 -13.78 -23.38
N ARG A 105 16.81 -13.12 -23.80
CA ARG A 105 18.09 -13.77 -24.09
C ARG A 105 18.66 -14.48 -22.86
N VAL A 106 18.64 -13.84 -21.68
CA VAL A 106 19.05 -14.47 -20.41
C VAL A 106 18.20 -15.71 -20.10
N LEU A 107 16.89 -15.66 -20.32
CA LEU A 107 15.98 -16.80 -20.06
C LEU A 107 16.11 -17.96 -21.06
N GLN A 108 16.56 -17.67 -22.28
CA GLN A 108 16.72 -18.65 -23.35
C GLN A 108 18.11 -19.29 -23.33
N GLU A 109 19.14 -18.45 -23.38
CA GLU A 109 20.56 -18.86 -23.51
C GLU A 109 21.20 -19.17 -22.15
N ARG A 110 20.60 -18.70 -21.05
CA ARG A 110 21.20 -18.76 -19.70
C ARG A 110 22.56 -18.09 -19.64
N GLU A 111 22.72 -17.01 -20.39
CA GLU A 111 23.93 -16.20 -20.43
C GLU A 111 23.57 -14.73 -20.20
N VAL A 112 24.48 -14.01 -19.55
CA VAL A 112 24.37 -12.57 -19.35
C VAL A 112 25.59 -11.86 -19.93
N GLU A 113 25.36 -10.72 -20.57
CA GLU A 113 26.41 -9.82 -21.06
C GLU A 113 26.34 -8.52 -20.27
N ARG A 114 27.47 -8.11 -19.69
CA ARG A 114 27.56 -6.80 -19.02
C ARG A 114 27.43 -5.68 -20.04
N VAL A 115 26.90 -4.54 -19.61
CA VAL A 115 26.86 -3.33 -20.45
C VAL A 115 28.30 -2.94 -20.83
N GLY A 116 28.57 -2.91 -22.14
CA GLY A 116 29.90 -2.61 -22.70
C GLY A 116 30.82 -3.82 -22.87
N ALA A 117 30.48 -4.98 -22.29
CA ALA A 117 31.25 -6.21 -22.46
C ALA A 117 30.80 -6.99 -23.70
N ARG A 118 31.71 -7.80 -24.26
CA ARG A 118 31.40 -8.77 -25.33
C ARG A 118 31.42 -10.22 -24.87
N LYS A 119 31.87 -10.47 -23.64
CA LYS A 119 32.04 -11.82 -23.11
C LYS A 119 30.73 -12.24 -22.42
N PRO A 120 30.04 -13.28 -22.89
CA PRO A 120 28.90 -13.82 -22.16
C PRO A 120 29.38 -14.55 -20.90
N ILE A 121 28.55 -14.50 -19.87
CA ILE A 121 28.74 -15.19 -18.60
C ILE A 121 27.58 -16.17 -18.46
N VAL A 122 27.88 -17.47 -18.44
CA VAL A 122 26.89 -18.53 -18.22
C VAL A 122 26.37 -18.44 -16.79
N LEU A 123 25.06 -18.56 -16.63
CA LEU A 123 24.35 -18.45 -15.36
C LEU A 123 23.48 -19.67 -15.11
N ASP A 124 23.47 -20.16 -13.87
CA ASP A 124 22.46 -21.11 -13.42
C ASP A 124 21.50 -20.43 -12.43
N ILE A 125 20.47 -19.78 -12.96
CA ILE A 125 19.47 -19.06 -12.17
C ILE A 125 18.08 -19.65 -12.29
N ARG A 126 17.35 -19.62 -11.18
CA ARG A 126 15.89 -19.75 -11.19
C ARG A 126 15.26 -18.37 -11.23
N VAL A 127 14.26 -18.18 -12.09
CA VAL A 127 13.55 -16.90 -12.22
C VAL A 127 12.14 -17.00 -11.65
N VAL A 128 11.80 -16.04 -10.79
CA VAL A 128 10.43 -15.81 -10.32
C VAL A 128 10.07 -14.38 -10.70
N ALA A 129 9.00 -14.20 -11.46
CA ALA A 129 8.50 -12.88 -11.85
C ALA A 129 7.19 -12.58 -11.13
N THR A 130 6.93 -11.32 -10.82
CA THR A 130 5.63 -10.88 -10.32
C THR A 130 5.06 -9.76 -11.19
N THR A 131 3.75 -9.66 -11.19
CA THR A 131 3.05 -8.53 -11.81
C THR A 131 1.76 -8.21 -11.05
N ASN A 132 1.37 -6.95 -11.08
CA ASN A 132 0.07 -6.44 -10.65
C ASN A 132 -0.87 -6.12 -11.83
N ARG A 133 -0.38 -6.20 -13.08
CA ARG A 133 -1.14 -5.93 -14.29
C ARG A 133 -1.50 -7.24 -14.99
N ASP A 134 -2.48 -7.16 -15.90
CA ASP A 134 -2.74 -8.25 -16.82
C ASP A 134 -1.72 -8.24 -17.96
N LEU A 135 -0.72 -9.13 -17.88
CA LEU A 135 0.32 -9.22 -18.90
C LEU A 135 -0.23 -9.62 -20.28
N ALA A 136 -1.32 -10.39 -20.35
CA ALA A 136 -1.91 -10.75 -21.64
C ALA A 136 -2.47 -9.48 -22.33
N GLY A 137 -3.14 -8.62 -21.57
CA GLY A 137 -3.56 -7.30 -22.03
C GLY A 137 -2.41 -6.37 -22.42
N GLU A 138 -1.31 -6.38 -21.66
CA GLU A 138 -0.10 -5.60 -22.00
C GLU A 138 0.58 -6.06 -23.30
N VAL A 139 0.55 -7.38 -23.57
CA VAL A 139 1.01 -7.95 -24.85
C VAL A 139 0.11 -7.50 -26.00
N ALA A 140 -1.21 -7.60 -25.84
CA ALA A 140 -2.17 -7.15 -26.85
C ALA A 140 -2.04 -5.63 -27.14
N ALA A 141 -1.65 -4.84 -26.15
CA ALA A 141 -1.40 -3.41 -26.29
C ALA A 141 0.01 -3.06 -26.81
N GLY A 142 0.86 -4.04 -27.10
CA GLY A 142 2.22 -3.83 -27.62
C GLY A 142 3.22 -3.26 -26.61
N ARG A 143 2.88 -3.24 -25.32
CA ARG A 143 3.75 -2.74 -24.23
C ARG A 143 4.59 -3.84 -23.59
N PHE A 144 4.26 -5.10 -23.88
CA PHE A 144 5.02 -6.25 -23.42
C PHE A 144 5.24 -7.21 -24.59
N ARG A 145 6.41 -7.83 -24.67
CA ARG A 145 6.71 -8.77 -25.75
C ARG A 145 6.04 -10.13 -25.51
N GLU A 146 5.44 -10.65 -26.57
CA GLU A 146 4.75 -11.95 -26.56
C GLU A 146 5.72 -13.12 -26.26
N ASP A 147 6.91 -13.10 -26.87
CA ASP A 147 7.95 -14.13 -26.68
C ASP A 147 8.41 -14.24 -25.21
N LEU A 148 8.62 -13.09 -24.55
CA LEU A 148 8.97 -13.02 -23.14
C LEU A 148 7.82 -13.49 -22.25
N PHE A 149 6.58 -13.12 -22.59
CA PHE A 149 5.40 -13.54 -21.83
C PHE A 149 5.30 -15.07 -21.77
N TYR A 150 5.42 -15.76 -22.90
CA TYR A 150 5.37 -17.23 -22.92
C TYR A 150 6.54 -17.87 -22.17
N ARG A 151 7.73 -17.24 -22.16
CA ARG A 151 8.88 -17.75 -21.41
C ARG A 151 8.77 -17.54 -19.90
N LEU A 152 8.06 -16.50 -19.46
CA LEU A 152 7.79 -16.22 -18.05
C LEU A 152 6.58 -17.02 -17.52
N SER A 153 5.55 -17.18 -18.34
CA SER A 153 4.29 -17.84 -17.98
C SER A 153 4.35 -19.38 -18.10
N VAL A 154 5.50 -19.97 -17.79
CA VAL A 154 5.65 -21.44 -17.76
C VAL A 154 4.80 -22.03 -16.65
N PHE A 155 4.78 -21.38 -15.49
CA PHE A 155 3.91 -21.73 -14.38
C PHE A 155 3.24 -20.48 -13.79
N PRO A 156 2.01 -20.15 -14.21
CA PRO A 156 1.28 -19.00 -13.68
C PRO A 156 0.65 -19.32 -12.31
N LEU A 157 0.87 -18.43 -11.33
CA LEU A 157 0.25 -18.45 -10.01
C LEU A 157 -0.54 -17.17 -9.78
N ALA A 158 -1.86 -17.29 -9.70
CA ALA A 158 -2.73 -16.16 -9.38
C ALA A 158 -2.90 -16.02 -7.85
N TRP A 159 -2.26 -15.01 -7.27
CA TRP A 159 -2.31 -14.72 -5.84
C TRP A 159 -3.52 -13.85 -5.51
N GLN A 160 -4.35 -14.36 -4.61
CA GLN A 160 -5.65 -13.79 -4.28
C GLN A 160 -5.53 -12.50 -3.46
N ALA A 161 -6.45 -11.56 -3.75
CA ALA A 161 -6.62 -10.36 -2.95
C ALA A 161 -7.08 -10.72 -1.53
N LEU A 162 -6.77 -9.87 -0.55
CA LEU A 162 -7.06 -10.12 0.87
C LEU A 162 -8.56 -10.34 1.12
N ARG A 163 -9.43 -9.59 0.43
CA ARG A 163 -10.89 -9.75 0.46
C ARG A 163 -11.41 -11.13 0.02
N GLN A 164 -10.64 -11.87 -0.78
CA GLN A 164 -11.00 -13.22 -1.22
C GLN A 164 -10.54 -14.29 -0.22
N ARG A 165 -9.77 -13.92 0.80
CA ARG A 165 -9.22 -14.80 1.84
C ARG A 165 -9.42 -14.21 3.23
N THR A 166 -10.67 -13.94 3.57
CA THR A 166 -11.06 -13.30 4.84
C THR A 166 -10.57 -14.05 6.07
N ALA A 167 -10.48 -15.39 6.00
CA ALA A 167 -9.93 -16.23 7.07
C ALA A 167 -8.45 -15.92 7.41
N ASP A 168 -7.68 -15.38 6.46
CA ASP A 168 -6.28 -15.02 6.68
C ASP A 168 -6.11 -13.65 7.35
N ILE A 169 -7.15 -12.80 7.36
CA ILE A 169 -7.05 -11.40 7.84
C ILE A 169 -6.62 -11.36 9.31
N LEU A 170 -7.29 -12.12 10.18
CA LEU A 170 -7.00 -12.10 11.61
C LEU A 170 -5.61 -12.66 11.95
N PRO A 171 -5.21 -13.87 11.49
CA PRO A 171 -3.85 -14.36 11.72
C PRO A 171 -2.76 -13.44 11.16
N LEU A 172 -3.01 -12.79 10.02
CA LEU A 172 -2.08 -11.80 9.47
C LEU A 172 -1.99 -10.56 10.37
N ALA A 173 -3.13 -10.01 10.81
CA ALA A 173 -3.17 -8.85 11.68
C ALA A 173 -2.45 -9.10 13.01
N GLU A 174 -2.67 -10.25 13.64
CA GLU A 174 -1.99 -10.64 14.89
C GLU A 174 -0.49 -10.78 14.72
N ARG A 175 -0.05 -11.41 13.63
CA ARG A 175 1.38 -11.55 13.32
C ARG A 175 2.05 -10.20 13.05
N LEU A 176 1.37 -9.31 12.32
CA LEU A 176 1.85 -7.95 12.07
C LEU A 176 1.90 -7.12 13.36
N LEU A 177 0.89 -7.25 14.23
CA LEU A 177 0.86 -6.62 15.54
C LEU A 177 2.03 -7.07 16.41
N ALA A 178 2.24 -8.39 16.53
CA ALA A 178 3.37 -8.94 17.29
C ALA A 178 4.72 -8.45 16.76
N LYS A 179 4.88 -8.35 15.43
CA LYS A 179 6.08 -7.81 14.78
C LYS A 179 6.32 -6.35 15.17
N HIS A 180 5.28 -5.52 15.15
CA HIS A 180 5.39 -4.09 15.50
C HIS A 180 5.61 -3.86 16.99
N VAL A 181 4.92 -4.61 17.86
CA VAL A 181 5.10 -4.58 19.31
C VAL A 181 6.56 -4.86 19.68
N ASN A 182 7.14 -5.93 19.11
CA ASN A 182 8.55 -6.28 19.33
C ASN A 182 9.50 -5.20 18.81
N LYS A 183 9.21 -4.63 17.62
CA LYS A 183 10.04 -3.57 17.01
C LYS A 183 10.01 -2.27 17.83
N MET A 184 8.86 -1.90 18.38
CA MET A 184 8.68 -0.68 19.18
C MET A 184 8.98 -0.90 20.67
N LYS A 185 9.32 -2.13 21.09
CA LYS A 185 9.48 -2.53 22.51
C LYS A 185 8.27 -2.15 23.36
N HIS A 186 7.08 -2.29 22.80
CA HIS A 186 5.83 -1.97 23.47
C HIS A 186 5.38 -3.14 24.36
N ALA A 187 4.59 -2.86 25.38
CA ALA A 187 3.87 -3.91 26.13
C ALA A 187 2.95 -4.70 25.19
N PRO A 188 2.67 -5.99 25.46
CA PRO A 188 1.80 -6.81 24.62
C PRO A 188 0.40 -6.18 24.52
N VAL A 189 -0.01 -5.90 23.29
CA VAL A 189 -1.31 -5.32 22.96
C VAL A 189 -2.21 -6.40 22.37
N ARG A 190 -3.50 -6.34 22.67
CA ARG A 190 -4.51 -7.26 22.11
C ARG A 190 -5.54 -6.53 21.26
N LEU A 191 -6.13 -7.24 20.32
CA LEU A 191 -7.25 -6.76 19.50
C LEU A 191 -8.56 -7.02 20.24
N SER A 192 -9.41 -5.99 20.39
CA SER A 192 -10.78 -6.18 20.92
C SER A 192 -11.65 -7.01 19.97
N ALA A 193 -12.78 -7.52 20.46
CA ALA A 193 -13.71 -8.25 19.60
C ALA A 193 -14.29 -7.36 18.48
N GLU A 194 -14.57 -6.09 18.78
CA GLU A 194 -15.04 -5.12 17.77
C GLU A 194 -13.95 -4.82 16.73
N ALA A 195 -12.69 -4.71 17.17
CA ALA A 195 -11.54 -4.54 16.29
C ALA A 195 -11.40 -5.71 15.30
N GLN A 196 -11.52 -6.95 15.78
CA GLN A 196 -11.45 -8.14 14.92
C GLN A 196 -12.58 -8.18 13.89
N GLN A 197 -13.82 -7.89 14.30
CA GLN A 197 -14.96 -7.83 13.38
C GLN A 197 -14.78 -6.73 12.33
N CYS A 198 -14.30 -5.56 12.73
CA CYS A 198 -14.01 -4.45 11.82
C CYS A 198 -12.99 -4.86 10.75
N LEU A 199 -11.88 -5.50 11.16
CA LEU A 199 -10.85 -5.98 10.23
C LEU A 199 -11.39 -6.96 9.19
N VAL A 200 -12.25 -7.89 9.60
CA VAL A 200 -12.81 -8.91 8.69
C VAL A 200 -13.85 -8.30 7.74
N SER A 201 -14.62 -7.31 8.19
CA SER A 201 -15.66 -6.65 7.38
C SER A 201 -15.11 -5.69 6.30
N TYR A 202 -13.88 -5.20 6.47
CA TYR A 202 -13.31 -4.20 5.58
C TYR A 202 -12.81 -4.82 4.26
N PRO A 203 -13.02 -4.16 3.10
CA PRO A 203 -12.67 -4.72 1.78
C PRO A 203 -11.17 -4.70 1.45
N TRP A 204 -10.34 -3.96 2.19
CA TRP A 204 -8.88 -3.87 2.01
C TRP A 204 -8.44 -3.61 0.55
N PRO A 205 -8.79 -2.46 -0.05
CA PRO A 205 -8.35 -2.11 -1.40
C PRO A 205 -6.81 -2.10 -1.56
N GLY A 206 -6.06 -1.77 -0.50
CA GLY A 206 -4.59 -1.84 -0.47
C GLY A 206 -4.04 -3.15 0.09
N ASN A 207 -4.88 -4.18 0.24
CA ASN A 207 -4.52 -5.52 0.67
C ASN A 207 -3.70 -5.54 1.97
N VAL A 208 -2.68 -6.41 2.06
CA VAL A 208 -1.86 -6.61 3.27
C VAL A 208 -1.02 -5.36 3.59
N ARG A 209 -0.63 -4.57 2.59
CA ARG A 209 0.11 -3.31 2.82
C ARG A 209 -0.74 -2.29 3.58
N GLU A 210 -2.03 -2.19 3.23
CA GLU A 210 -2.97 -1.33 3.96
C GLU A 210 -3.25 -1.87 5.37
N LEU A 211 -3.42 -3.19 5.51
CA LEU A 211 -3.57 -3.83 6.81
C LEU A 211 -2.38 -3.55 7.72
N ASP A 212 -1.15 -3.67 7.21
CA ASP A 212 0.09 -3.38 7.95
C ASP A 212 0.11 -1.93 8.46
N ASN A 213 -0.22 -0.98 7.58
CA ASN A 213 -0.33 0.43 7.94
C ASN A 213 -1.45 0.70 8.97
N ALA A 214 -2.60 0.04 8.84
CA ALA A 214 -3.70 0.17 9.79
C ALA A 214 -3.32 -0.36 11.17
N VAL A 215 -2.70 -1.54 11.24
CA VAL A 215 -2.22 -2.14 12.50
C VAL A 215 -1.14 -1.26 13.14
N GLN A 216 -0.21 -0.73 12.36
CA GLN A 216 0.82 0.18 12.86
C GLN A 216 0.21 1.47 13.42
N ARG A 217 -0.79 2.07 12.74
CA ARG A 217 -1.51 3.25 13.24
C ARG A 217 -2.25 2.94 14.53
N ALA A 218 -2.96 1.82 14.58
CA ALA A 218 -3.70 1.41 15.76
C ALA A 218 -2.79 1.20 16.98
N LEU A 219 -1.59 0.63 16.78
CA LEU A 219 -0.61 0.48 17.85
C LEU A 219 -0.10 1.82 18.42
N ILE A 220 -0.04 2.87 17.60
CA ILE A 220 0.37 4.22 18.04
C ILE A 220 -0.74 4.92 18.81
N LEU A 221 -2.00 4.71 18.42
CA LEU A 221 -3.17 5.40 18.97
C LEU A 221 -3.78 4.72 20.19
N GLN A 222 -3.59 3.41 20.33
CA GLN A 222 -4.20 2.64 21.42
C GLN A 222 -3.80 3.21 22.78
N GLN A 223 -4.75 3.16 23.71
CA GLN A 223 -4.56 3.48 25.10
C GLN A 223 -4.97 2.26 25.94
N GLY A 224 -4.16 1.89 26.94
CA GLY A 224 -4.51 0.80 27.86
C GLY A 224 -4.27 -0.62 27.35
N GLY A 225 -3.49 -0.82 26.27
CA GLY A 225 -3.05 -2.14 25.82
C GLY A 225 -4.09 -2.94 25.03
N VAL A 226 -5.19 -2.30 24.62
CA VAL A 226 -6.23 -2.89 23.79
C VAL A 226 -6.50 -1.99 22.59
N ILE A 227 -6.40 -2.54 21.38
CA ILE A 227 -6.76 -1.86 20.13
C ILE A 227 -8.25 -2.02 19.90
N GLN A 228 -8.93 -0.90 19.70
CA GLN A 228 -10.34 -0.81 19.32
C GLN A 228 -10.49 -0.55 17.82
N ALA A 229 -11.71 -0.73 17.30
CA ALA A 229 -12.01 -0.55 15.89
C ALA A 229 -11.68 0.87 15.37
N GLN A 230 -11.88 1.89 16.20
CA GLN A 230 -11.61 3.29 15.86
C GLN A 230 -10.11 3.57 15.64
N ASP A 231 -9.22 2.83 16.30
CA ASP A 231 -7.78 3.09 16.25
C ASP A 231 -7.19 2.77 14.86
N PHE A 232 -7.86 1.92 14.07
CA PHE A 232 -7.40 1.61 12.71
C PHE A 232 -7.60 2.76 11.72
N CYS A 233 -8.48 3.72 12.00
CA CYS A 233 -8.77 4.87 11.12
C CYS A 233 -9.04 4.44 9.66
N LEU A 234 -9.96 3.48 9.45
CA LEU A 234 -10.28 2.91 8.13
C LEU A 234 -11.19 3.79 7.26
N SER A 235 -11.90 4.75 7.88
CA SER A 235 -12.93 5.58 7.21
C SER A 235 -12.54 7.05 6.99
N GLY A 236 -11.30 7.46 7.29
CA GLY A 236 -10.90 8.86 7.14
C GLY A 236 -9.56 9.21 7.81
N PRO A 237 -9.06 10.45 7.62
CA PRO A 237 -7.82 10.91 8.24
C PRO A 237 -7.95 10.88 9.78
N VAL A 238 -6.84 10.59 10.45
CA VAL A 238 -6.72 10.46 11.91
C VAL A 238 -7.29 11.66 12.68
N THR A 239 -7.37 12.82 12.03
CA THR A 239 -7.93 14.08 12.58
C THR A 239 -9.45 14.10 12.72
N SER A 240 -10.17 13.11 12.19
CA SER A 240 -11.63 12.98 12.35
C SER A 240 -12.05 11.93 13.38
N LEU A 241 -11.10 11.38 14.16
CA LEU A 241 -11.46 10.56 15.31
C LEU A 241 -12.09 11.48 16.36
N PRO A 242 -13.31 11.19 16.86
CA PRO A 242 -13.81 11.86 18.04
C PRO A 242 -12.80 11.58 19.16
N VAL A 243 -12.24 12.64 19.73
CA VAL A 243 -11.48 12.56 20.97
C VAL A 243 -12.45 11.97 21.99
N ALA A 244 -12.31 10.68 22.28
CA ALA A 244 -13.02 10.08 23.39
C ALA A 244 -12.59 10.84 24.64
N ALA A 245 -13.53 11.60 25.20
CA ALA A 245 -13.36 12.25 26.49
C ALA A 245 -12.95 11.18 27.52
N PRO A 246 -12.09 11.53 28.50
CA PRO A 246 -11.70 10.58 29.52
C PRO A 246 -12.97 10.12 30.26
N VAL A 247 -13.23 8.81 30.22
CA VAL A 247 -14.27 8.17 31.02
C VAL A 247 -13.82 8.17 32.48
N GLU A 248 -14.22 9.21 33.21
CA GLU A 248 -14.29 9.14 34.67
C GLU A 248 -15.56 8.38 35.07
N ALA A 249 -15.35 7.27 35.77
CA ALA A 249 -16.39 6.49 36.39
C ALA A 249 -16.92 7.21 37.64
N ALA A 250 -18.21 7.55 37.68
CA ALA A 250 -18.98 7.72 38.91
C ALA A 250 -20.51 7.71 38.67
N ALA A 251 -21.15 6.68 39.24
CA ALA A 251 -22.46 6.64 39.90
C ALA A 251 -23.67 7.47 39.40
N ALA A 252 -24.71 6.72 39.03
CA ALA A 252 -26.16 6.93 39.18
C ALA A 252 -26.71 8.29 39.69
N VAL A 253 -27.77 8.79 39.03
CA VAL A 253 -29.18 8.83 39.54
C VAL A 253 -30.14 9.31 38.44
N THR A 254 -31.28 8.63 38.36
CA THR A 254 -32.52 8.83 37.59
C THR A 254 -33.13 10.23 37.62
N VAL A 255 -33.73 10.69 36.50
CA VAL A 255 -35.12 11.20 36.45
C VAL A 255 -35.77 10.85 35.12
N THR A 256 -36.94 10.23 35.23
CA THR A 256 -37.92 9.83 34.21
C THR A 256 -38.72 11.03 33.69
N ALA A 257 -39.00 11.10 32.39
CA ALA A 257 -40.19 11.78 31.85
C ALA A 257 -40.64 11.15 30.51
N MET A 258 -41.70 10.34 30.64
CA MET A 258 -42.83 10.01 29.75
C MET A 258 -42.85 10.66 28.34
N ALA A 259 -42.93 9.84 27.27
CA ALA A 259 -44.13 9.56 26.43
C ALA A 259 -44.47 10.73 25.47
N GLU A 260 -44.71 10.60 24.16
CA GLU A 260 -45.44 9.58 23.40
C GLU A 260 -45.31 9.85 21.87
N ASN A 261 -45.42 8.78 21.06
CA ASN A 261 -45.92 8.69 19.68
C ASN A 261 -45.33 9.53 18.51
N ALA A 262 -44.77 8.83 17.51
CA ALA A 262 -45.46 8.51 16.24
C ALA A 262 -44.43 8.16 15.14
N GLY A 263 -44.65 7.03 14.46
CA GLY A 263 -43.80 6.59 13.36
C GLY A 263 -44.00 7.41 12.08
N ALA A 264 -42.92 7.53 11.30
CA ALA A 264 -42.96 7.71 9.85
C ALA A 264 -41.57 7.36 9.28
N GLY A 265 -41.55 6.67 8.13
CA GLY A 265 -40.37 6.06 7.53
C GLY A 265 -39.25 7.04 7.17
N VAL A 266 -38.01 6.60 7.39
CA VAL A 266 -36.81 7.32 7.00
C VAL A 266 -36.54 7.02 5.51
N SER A 267 -36.85 7.99 4.66
CA SER A 267 -36.40 8.01 3.26
C SER A 267 -34.91 8.39 3.17
N PRO A 268 -34.18 7.97 2.13
CA PRO A 268 -32.72 8.12 2.01
C PRO A 268 -32.24 9.56 1.76
N GLU A 269 -33.15 10.53 1.66
CA GLU A 269 -32.83 11.92 1.29
C GLU A 269 -32.40 12.78 2.49
N SER A 270 -32.64 12.33 3.72
CA SER A 270 -32.34 13.09 4.95
C SER A 270 -30.87 13.04 5.39
N VAL A 271 -30.09 12.07 4.91
CA VAL A 271 -28.66 11.94 5.27
C VAL A 271 -27.80 12.98 4.52
N GLY A 272 -28.22 13.39 3.31
CA GLY A 272 -27.59 14.47 2.56
C GLY A 272 -27.87 15.85 3.16
N ALA A 273 -29.10 16.08 3.61
CA ALA A 273 -29.52 17.35 4.22
C ALA A 273 -28.76 17.67 5.52
N LEU A 274 -28.50 16.65 6.36
CA LEU A 274 -27.74 16.84 7.61
C LEU A 274 -26.25 17.14 7.36
N GLY A 275 -25.67 16.51 6.34
CA GLY A 275 -24.28 16.76 5.92
C GLY A 275 -24.10 18.13 5.26
N ASP A 276 -25.12 18.63 4.56
CA ASP A 276 -25.14 20.00 4.03
C ASP A 276 -25.31 21.05 5.13
N ASP A 277 -26.13 20.77 6.13
CA ASP A 277 -26.38 21.69 7.25
C ASP A 277 -25.13 21.86 8.13
N LEU A 278 -24.44 20.75 8.45
CA LEU A 278 -23.17 20.78 9.18
C LEU A 278 -22.07 21.52 8.42
N ARG A 279 -21.98 21.35 7.09
CA ARG A 279 -21.02 22.07 6.25
C ARG A 279 -21.32 23.56 6.20
N ARG A 280 -22.58 23.96 6.10
CA ARG A 280 -22.98 25.39 6.13
C ARG A 280 -22.65 26.03 7.47
N HIS A 281 -22.93 25.34 8.57
CA HIS A 281 -22.61 25.84 9.91
C HIS A 281 -21.10 25.98 10.11
N GLU A 282 -20.32 25.01 9.64
CA GLU A 282 -18.86 25.06 9.68
C GLU A 282 -18.29 26.23 8.86
N PHE A 283 -18.79 26.45 7.64
CA PHE A 283 -18.37 27.58 6.82
C PHE A 283 -18.73 28.92 7.44
N GLN A 284 -19.91 29.03 8.06
CA GLN A 284 -20.33 30.25 8.75
C GLN A 284 -19.39 30.59 9.92
N MET A 285 -19.04 29.62 10.75
CA MET A 285 -18.09 29.85 11.86
C MET A 285 -16.71 30.32 11.39
N ILE A 286 -16.23 29.80 10.26
CA ILE A 286 -14.95 30.21 9.67
C ILE A 286 -15.01 31.67 9.19
N ILE A 287 -16.11 32.06 8.53
CA ILE A 287 -16.32 33.44 8.06
C ILE A 287 -16.41 34.40 9.25
N ASP A 288 -17.21 34.08 10.26
CA ASP A 288 -17.40 34.92 11.45
C ASP A 288 -16.08 35.13 12.20
N THR A 289 -15.28 34.07 12.32
CA THR A 289 -13.97 34.16 12.95
C THR A 289 -13.00 35.00 12.11
N LEU A 290 -12.98 34.84 10.79
CA LEU A 290 -12.14 35.66 9.90
C LEU A 290 -12.54 37.15 9.90
N ARG A 291 -13.83 37.46 10.03
CA ARG A 291 -14.31 38.84 10.20
C ARG A 291 -13.83 39.44 11.52
N SER A 292 -13.95 38.69 12.61
CA SER A 292 -13.51 39.15 13.94
C SER A 292 -11.99 39.46 13.99
N GLU A 293 -11.19 38.74 13.21
CA GLU A 293 -9.72 38.90 13.13
C GLU A 293 -9.27 39.81 11.97
N ARG A 294 -10.19 40.52 11.30
CA ARG A 294 -9.91 41.44 10.17
C ARG A 294 -9.09 40.79 9.03
N GLY A 295 -9.39 39.53 8.71
CA GLY A 295 -8.71 38.79 7.64
C GLY A 295 -7.32 38.24 8.01
N ARG A 296 -6.90 38.33 9.28
CA ARG A 296 -5.64 37.72 9.74
C ARG A 296 -5.79 36.20 9.86
N ARG A 297 -5.49 35.52 8.75
CA ARG A 297 -5.64 34.06 8.57
C ARG A 297 -4.89 33.22 9.61
N LYS A 298 -3.78 33.72 10.17
CA LYS A 298 -3.00 32.99 11.19
C LYS A 298 -3.71 33.00 12.55
N GLU A 299 -4.17 34.18 12.99
CA GLU A 299 -4.90 34.37 14.25
C GLU A 299 -6.27 33.67 14.21
N ALA A 300 -6.95 33.73 13.06
CA ALA A 300 -8.21 33.01 12.84
C ALA A 300 -8.04 31.48 12.92
N ALA A 301 -6.93 30.93 12.42
CA ALA A 301 -6.64 29.50 12.51
C ALA A 301 -6.41 29.07 13.97
N GLU A 302 -5.66 29.87 14.74
CA GLU A 302 -5.44 29.63 16.17
C GLU A 302 -6.74 29.69 16.97
N ARG A 303 -7.61 30.67 16.70
CA ARG A 303 -8.91 30.82 17.37
C ARG A 303 -9.91 29.71 17.03
N LEU A 304 -9.83 29.17 15.82
CA LEU A 304 -10.61 28.00 15.37
C LEU A 304 -10.02 26.66 15.84
N GLY A 305 -8.85 26.65 16.48
CA GLY A 305 -8.18 25.42 16.91
C GLY A 305 -7.70 24.54 15.75
N ILE A 306 -7.49 25.11 14.56
CA ILE A 306 -7.05 24.38 13.35
C ILE A 306 -5.71 24.89 12.84
N SER A 307 -4.98 24.05 12.08
CA SER A 307 -3.73 24.49 11.47
C SER A 307 -3.97 25.55 10.37
N PRO A 308 -3.03 26.49 10.13
CA PRO A 308 -3.11 27.43 9.00
C PRO A 308 -3.14 26.75 7.62
N ARG A 309 -2.77 25.47 7.54
CA ARG A 309 -2.88 24.64 6.32
C ARG A 309 -4.30 24.11 6.16
N THR A 310 -4.93 23.66 7.25
CA THR A 310 -6.33 23.23 7.27
C THR A 310 -7.26 24.38 6.93
N LEU A 311 -7.02 25.58 7.47
CA LEU A 311 -7.79 26.78 7.12
C LEU A 311 -7.67 27.09 5.62
N ARG A 312 -6.47 27.02 5.03
CA ARG A 312 -6.27 27.21 3.58
C ARG A 312 -7.04 26.20 2.73
N TYR A 313 -7.05 24.94 3.14
CA TYR A 313 -7.80 23.90 2.44
C TYR A 313 -9.32 24.14 2.50
N LYS A 314 -9.85 24.53 3.67
CA LYS A 314 -11.27 24.87 3.84
C LYS A 314 -11.68 26.11 3.04
N LEU A 315 -10.82 27.13 2.99
CA LEU A 315 -11.05 28.32 2.16
C LEU A 315 -11.05 27.99 0.65
N ALA A 316 -10.18 27.07 0.21
CA ALA A 316 -10.21 26.58 -1.17
C ALA A 316 -11.50 25.79 -1.46
N GLN A 317 -11.93 24.93 -0.53
CA GLN A 317 -13.19 24.18 -0.63
C GLN A 317 -14.42 25.09 -0.69
N MET A 318 -14.43 26.21 0.05
CA MET A 318 -15.49 27.22 -0.02
C MET A 318 -15.52 27.91 -1.38
N ARG A 319 -14.35 28.23 -1.95
CA ARG A 319 -14.24 28.80 -3.29
C ARG A 319 -14.72 27.85 -4.37
N ASP A 320 -14.36 26.57 -4.26
CA ASP A 320 -14.79 25.52 -5.20
C ASP A 320 -16.30 25.24 -5.07
N ALA A 321 -16.91 25.54 -3.92
CA ALA A 321 -18.35 25.53 -3.70
C ALA A 321 -19.07 26.82 -4.16
N GLY A 322 -18.36 27.71 -4.86
CA GLY A 322 -18.92 28.94 -5.45
C GLY A 322 -19.07 30.13 -4.49
N MET A 323 -18.51 30.05 -3.28
CA MET A 323 -18.48 31.17 -2.34
C MET A 323 -17.27 32.07 -2.59
N ASP A 324 -17.51 33.34 -2.89
CA ASP A 324 -16.46 34.35 -2.97
C ASP A 324 -16.05 34.82 -1.57
N VAL A 325 -15.05 34.14 -1.02
CA VAL A 325 -14.49 34.40 0.31
C VAL A 325 -13.99 35.85 0.45
N GLU A 326 -13.52 36.48 -0.64
CA GLU A 326 -13.01 37.85 -0.59
C GLU A 326 -14.16 38.86 -0.53
N ALA A 327 -15.27 38.62 -1.22
CA ALA A 327 -16.48 39.46 -1.12
C ALA A 327 -17.07 39.46 0.30
N TYR A 328 -17.06 38.32 1.01
CA TYR A 328 -17.60 38.23 2.38
C TYR A 328 -16.71 38.86 3.46
N LEU A 329 -15.41 39.05 3.19
CA LEU A 329 -14.45 39.70 4.08
C LEU A 329 -14.52 41.23 4.03
N PHE A 330 -15.00 41.79 2.90
CA PHE A 330 -15.08 43.25 2.66
C PHE A 330 -16.52 43.78 2.47
N ALA A 331 -17.54 42.94 2.64
CA ALA A 331 -18.92 43.40 2.70
C ALA A 331 -19.12 44.25 3.97
N THR A 332 -19.27 45.56 3.75
CA THR A 332 -19.60 46.59 4.75
C THR A 332 -20.90 46.31 5.48
#